data_AF-A0A7R9V201-F1
#
_entry.id   AF-A0A7R9V201-F1
#
_cell.length_a   1.000
_cell.length_b   1.000
_cell.length_c   1.000
_cell.angle_alpha   90.00
_cell.angle_beta   90.00
_cell.angle_gamma   90.00
#
_symmetry.space_group_name_H-M   'P 1'
#
loop_
_entity.id
_entity.type
_entity.pdbx_description
1 polymer ?
#
loop_
_entity_poly.entity_id
_entity_poly.type
_entity_poly.pdbx_seq_one_letter_code
_entity_poly.pdbx_strand_id
1 'polypeptide(L)'
;AAIEAMGGPVIPWRPGRSDARDSSECPPDGRLPSADKGAPHIRDVFGRMGFDDREMVALIGAHTLGRCHPANSGFVNPWTEKPTAFDNAYFVDLMEKDWRRKEWDGPMQYEDSTGKLMMLPTDMALIDDPHFKRIVKDYADDEQLFFEDFSAAFSKLMELGVKFASA
;
A
#
# COMPACT_ATOMS: atom_id res chain seq x y z
N ALA A 1 -7.88 -10.65 -10.84
CA ALA A 1 -9.09 -11.18 -10.18
C ALA A 1 -9.67 -10.18 -9.19
N ALA A 2 -9.25 -10.13 -7.92
CA ALA A 2 -9.87 -9.21 -6.94
C ALA A 2 -9.73 -7.73 -7.33
N ILE A 3 -8.52 -7.27 -7.66
CA ILE A 3 -8.24 -5.89 -8.11
C ILE A 3 -9.16 -5.49 -9.27
N GLU A 4 -9.16 -6.28 -10.34
CA GLU A 4 -10.01 -6.08 -11.53
C GLU A 4 -11.51 -6.10 -11.20
N ALA A 5 -11.97 -7.03 -10.35
CA ALA A 5 -13.37 -7.13 -9.95
C ALA A 5 -13.84 -5.91 -9.12
N MET A 6 -12.91 -5.20 -8.49
CA MET A 6 -13.16 -3.97 -7.74
C MET A 6 -12.98 -2.71 -8.61
N GLY A 7 -12.78 -2.85 -9.92
CA GLY A 7 -12.63 -1.72 -10.85
C GLY A 7 -11.19 -1.30 -11.14
N GLY A 8 -10.20 -1.97 -10.54
CA GLY A 8 -8.78 -1.68 -10.73
C GLY A 8 -8.21 -2.23 -12.03
N PRO A 9 -6.90 -2.03 -12.27
CA PRO A 9 -6.26 -2.45 -13.51
C PRO A 9 -6.21 -3.97 -13.68
N VAL A 10 -6.14 -4.40 -14.94
CA VAL A 10 -5.79 -5.79 -15.27
C VAL A 10 -4.31 -6.00 -14.94
N ILE A 11 -4.05 -6.97 -14.07
CA ILE A 11 -2.69 -7.36 -13.67
C ILE A 11 -2.24 -8.53 -14.55
N PRO A 12 -1.18 -8.39 -15.36
CA PRO A 12 -0.59 -9.51 -16.07
C PRO A 12 -0.20 -10.62 -15.09
N TRP A 13 -0.65 -11.85 -15.39
CA TRP A 13 -0.42 -13.01 -14.54
C TRP A 13 0.30 -14.11 -15.30
N ARG A 14 1.27 -14.73 -14.63
CA ARG A 14 2.02 -15.88 -15.12
C ARG A 14 1.93 -17.05 -14.12
N PRO A 15 1.60 -18.27 -14.58
CA PRO A 15 1.70 -19.47 -13.76
C PRO A 15 3.17 -19.86 -13.52
N GLY A 16 3.41 -20.78 -12.59
CA GLY A 16 4.73 -21.41 -12.39
C GLY A 16 5.33 -21.26 -10.98
N ARG A 17 4.62 -20.62 -10.04
CA ARG A 17 4.99 -20.69 -8.62
C ARG A 17 4.89 -22.14 -8.13
N SER A 18 5.81 -22.52 -7.25
CA SER A 18 5.79 -23.80 -6.54
C SER A 18 5.61 -23.54 -5.07
N ASP A 19 4.80 -24.36 -4.42
CA ASP A 19 4.60 -24.26 -2.97
C ASP A 19 5.86 -24.69 -2.23
N ALA A 20 6.13 -24.03 -1.10
CA ALA A 20 7.18 -24.46 -0.18
C ALA A 20 6.89 -25.88 0.32
N ARG A 21 7.93 -26.69 0.52
CA ARG A 21 7.79 -28.08 0.94
C ARG A 21 7.37 -28.18 2.40
N ASP A 22 7.94 -27.32 3.23
CA ASP A 22 7.70 -27.26 4.67
C ASP A 22 8.10 -25.89 5.25
N SER A 23 7.96 -25.74 6.57
CA SER A 23 8.21 -24.49 7.27
C SER A 23 9.69 -24.10 7.38
N SER A 24 10.63 -24.97 7.01
CA SER A 24 12.06 -24.61 7.00
C SER A 24 12.40 -23.56 5.93
N GLU A 25 11.55 -23.42 4.91
CA GLU A 25 11.65 -22.39 3.88
C GLU A 25 11.02 -21.06 4.31
N CYS A 26 10.38 -20.99 5.49
CA CYS A 26 9.78 -19.76 5.98
C CYS A 26 10.87 -18.71 6.31
N PRO A 27 10.71 -17.47 5.85
CA PRO A 27 11.59 -16.39 6.26
C PRO A 27 11.42 -16.10 7.77
N PRO A 28 12.44 -15.52 8.42
CA PRO A 28 12.31 -15.04 9.79
C PRO A 28 11.30 -13.90 9.88
N ASP A 29 10.77 -13.69 11.08
CA ASP A 29 9.92 -12.55 11.41
C ASP A 29 10.67 -11.21 11.29
N GLY A 30 9.92 -10.10 11.26
CA GLY A 30 10.45 -8.74 11.18
C GLY A 30 10.76 -8.26 9.77
N ARG A 31 10.39 -9.02 8.74
CA ARG A 31 10.54 -8.58 7.33
C ARG A 31 9.39 -7.71 6.83
N LEU A 32 8.22 -7.84 7.45
CA LEU A 32 7.02 -7.07 7.10
C LEU A 32 7.13 -5.63 7.65
N PRO A 33 6.53 -4.64 6.96
CA PRO A 33 6.61 -3.25 7.40
C PRO A 33 5.79 -3.02 8.69
N SER A 34 6.27 -2.12 9.55
CA SER A 34 5.53 -1.58 10.68
C SER A 34 4.84 -0.27 10.31
N ALA A 35 3.56 -0.14 10.67
CA ALA A 35 2.70 1.00 10.34
C ALA A 35 3.06 2.30 11.10
N ASP A 36 3.83 2.21 12.19
CA ASP A 36 4.19 3.31 13.08
C ASP A 36 5.49 4.05 12.68
N LYS A 37 6.04 3.76 11.49
CA LYS A 37 7.31 4.28 11.02
C LYS A 37 7.14 5.32 9.91
N GLY A 38 8.25 5.96 9.54
CA GLY A 38 8.27 6.99 8.48
C GLY A 38 8.92 6.53 7.17
N ALA A 39 9.17 7.49 6.28
CA ALA A 39 9.70 7.26 4.93
C ALA A 39 11.02 6.43 4.87
N PRO A 40 12.01 6.58 5.77
CA PRO A 40 13.20 5.73 5.75
C PRO A 40 12.87 4.25 5.89
N HIS A 41 11.92 3.90 6.76
CA HIS A 41 11.49 2.50 6.95
C HIS A 41 10.77 1.95 5.71
N ILE A 42 9.96 2.77 5.05
CA ILE A 42 9.33 2.39 3.77
C ILE A 42 10.41 2.03 2.75
N ARG A 43 11.40 2.90 2.56
CA ARG A 43 12.52 2.66 1.64
C ARG A 43 13.36 1.45 2.04
N ASP A 44 13.61 1.23 3.32
CA ASP A 44 14.39 0.07 3.80
C ASP A 44 13.68 -1.26 3.50
N VAL A 45 12.36 -1.31 3.70
CA VAL A 45 11.57 -2.54 3.47
C VAL A 45 11.43 -2.83 1.99
N PHE A 46 10.93 -1.87 1.21
CA PHE A 46 10.65 -2.07 -0.21
C PHE A 46 11.93 -2.04 -1.06
N GLY A 47 12.91 -1.22 -0.71
CA GLY A 47 14.20 -1.15 -1.40
C GLY A 47 14.97 -2.47 -1.33
N ARG A 48 14.89 -3.19 -0.22
CA ARG A 48 15.42 -4.57 -0.10
C ARG A 48 14.78 -5.55 -1.10
N MET A 49 13.55 -5.28 -1.52
CA MET A 49 12.82 -6.07 -2.51
C MET A 49 13.06 -5.58 -3.94
N GLY A 50 13.88 -4.53 -4.12
CA GLY A 50 14.26 -3.98 -5.42
C GLY A 50 13.25 -3.00 -6.01
N PHE A 51 12.39 -2.40 -5.17
CA PHE A 51 11.48 -1.34 -5.61
C PHE A 51 12.11 0.04 -5.51
N ASP A 52 11.77 0.91 -6.45
CA ASP A 52 12.04 2.34 -6.36
C ASP A 52 10.90 3.11 -5.66
N ASP A 53 11.09 4.40 -5.40
CA ASP A 53 10.12 5.21 -4.68
C ASP A 53 8.76 5.30 -5.38
N ARG A 54 8.71 5.21 -6.72
CA ARG A 54 7.47 5.30 -7.50
C ARG A 54 6.65 4.02 -7.37
N GLU A 55 7.32 2.88 -7.46
CA GLU A 55 6.73 1.56 -7.25
C GLU A 55 6.25 1.39 -5.79
N MET A 56 7.00 1.92 -4.81
CA MET A 56 6.62 1.91 -3.40
C MET A 56 5.29 2.63 -3.17
N VAL A 57 5.19 3.88 -3.63
CA VAL A 57 3.99 4.70 -3.46
C VAL A 57 2.80 4.07 -4.21
N ALA A 58 3.03 3.52 -5.41
CA ALA A 58 1.98 2.81 -6.15
C ALA A 58 1.43 1.65 -5.31
N LEU A 59 2.30 0.76 -4.81
CA LEU A 59 1.89 -0.41 -4.03
C LEU A 59 1.13 -0.03 -2.75
N ILE A 60 1.55 1.03 -2.05
CA ILE A 60 0.85 1.52 -0.85
C ILE A 60 -0.56 2.04 -1.20
N GLY A 61 -0.77 2.53 -2.43
CA GLY A 61 -2.09 2.91 -2.95
C GLY A 61 -3.15 1.81 -2.89
N ALA A 62 -2.76 0.53 -2.71
CA ALA A 62 -3.70 -0.55 -2.42
C ALA A 62 -4.55 -0.31 -1.16
N HIS A 63 -4.11 0.59 -0.25
CA HIS A 63 -4.91 1.06 0.88
C HIS A 63 -6.18 1.81 0.49
N THR A 64 -6.41 2.13 -0.79
CA THR A 64 -7.75 2.52 -1.25
C THR A 64 -8.82 1.47 -0.89
N LEU A 65 -8.40 0.22 -0.72
CA LEU A 65 -9.23 -0.90 -0.32
C LEU A 65 -9.16 -1.20 1.18
N GLY A 66 -10.27 -1.75 1.69
CA GLY A 66 -10.34 -2.40 2.97
C GLY A 66 -10.29 -1.44 4.15
N ARG A 67 -9.81 -1.97 5.29
CA ARG A 67 -9.77 -1.26 6.57
C ARG A 67 -8.82 -1.93 7.56
N CYS A 68 -8.39 -1.16 8.54
CA CYS A 68 -7.78 -1.72 9.74
C CYS A 68 -8.84 -2.31 10.69
N HIS A 69 -8.41 -3.37 11.38
CA HIS A 69 -9.18 -4.08 12.40
C HIS A 69 -8.39 -4.10 13.71
N PRO A 70 -8.96 -3.66 14.84
CA PRO A 70 -8.24 -3.58 16.12
C PRO A 70 -7.65 -4.93 16.57
N ALA A 71 -8.41 -6.01 16.39
CA ALA A 71 -7.98 -7.35 16.80
C ALA A 71 -6.75 -7.88 16.03
N ASN A 72 -6.48 -7.36 14.83
CA ASN A 72 -5.40 -7.85 13.96
C ASN A 72 -4.17 -6.94 14.00
N SER A 73 -4.39 -5.62 14.10
CA SER A 73 -3.35 -4.61 13.88
C SER A 73 -3.30 -3.53 14.96
N GLY A 74 -4.28 -3.50 15.87
CA GLY A 74 -4.48 -2.40 16.82
C GLY A 74 -5.13 -1.15 16.21
N PHE A 75 -5.00 -0.91 14.89
CA PHE A 75 -5.59 0.23 14.18
C PHE A 75 -7.07 0.02 13.83
N VAL A 76 -7.79 1.10 13.52
CA VAL A 76 -9.23 1.06 13.20
C VAL A 76 -9.60 2.01 12.07
N ASN A 77 -10.67 1.63 11.34
CA ASN A 77 -11.35 2.35 10.25
C ASN A 77 -10.78 2.09 8.85
N PRO A 78 -11.58 2.34 7.78
CA PRO A 78 -11.08 2.35 6.40
C PRO A 78 -10.26 3.60 6.10
N TRP A 79 -9.47 3.54 5.03
CA TRP A 79 -8.77 4.70 4.47
C TRP A 79 -9.71 5.58 3.62
N THR A 80 -10.60 4.95 2.84
CA THR A 80 -11.49 5.64 1.89
C THR A 80 -12.96 5.37 2.20
N GLU A 81 -13.85 6.20 1.64
CA GLU A 81 -15.30 6.03 1.81
C GLU A 81 -15.85 4.77 1.11
N LYS A 82 -15.18 4.30 0.06
CA LYS A 82 -15.56 3.15 -0.75
C LYS A 82 -14.48 2.06 -0.66
N PRO A 83 -14.33 1.37 0.48
CA PRO A 83 -13.24 0.42 0.72
C PRO A 83 -13.31 -0.87 -0.13
N THR A 84 -14.20 -0.94 -1.11
CA THR A 84 -14.35 -2.06 -2.05
C THR A 84 -14.25 -1.61 -3.51
N ALA A 85 -13.86 -0.36 -3.76
CA ALA A 85 -13.57 0.16 -5.09
C ALA A 85 -12.05 0.39 -5.18
N PHE A 86 -11.42 -0.15 -6.22
CA PHE A 86 -10.02 0.11 -6.50
C PHE A 86 -9.93 1.31 -7.43
N ASP A 87 -9.61 2.47 -6.87
CA ASP A 87 -9.51 3.78 -7.52
C ASP A 87 -8.35 4.58 -6.90
N ASN A 88 -8.11 5.81 -7.36
CA ASN A 88 -7.06 6.67 -6.79
C ASN A 88 -7.49 7.47 -5.54
N ALA A 89 -8.66 7.18 -4.94
CA ALA A 89 -9.23 7.98 -3.85
C ALA A 89 -8.32 8.06 -2.62
N TYR A 90 -7.53 7.01 -2.35
CA TYR A 90 -6.51 7.04 -1.30
C TYR A 90 -5.55 8.23 -1.44
N PHE A 91 -5.03 8.50 -2.64
CA PHE A 91 -4.08 9.59 -2.86
C PHE A 91 -4.76 10.97 -2.82
N VAL A 92 -5.97 11.07 -3.39
CA VAL A 92 -6.79 12.28 -3.33
C VAL A 92 -7.09 12.65 -1.88
N ASP A 93 -7.63 11.71 -1.11
CA ASP A 93 -7.98 11.91 0.30
C ASP A 93 -6.75 12.23 1.16
N LEU A 94 -5.61 11.56 0.90
CA LEU A 94 -4.36 11.82 1.61
C LEU A 94 -3.87 13.27 1.43
N MET A 95 -4.09 13.87 0.24
CA MET A 95 -3.64 15.22 -0.07
C MET A 95 -4.66 16.31 0.31
N GLU A 96 -5.96 16.03 0.19
CA GLU A 96 -7.01 17.05 0.27
C GLU A 96 -7.72 17.11 1.63
N LYS A 97 -7.75 16.01 2.39
CA LYS A 97 -8.43 16.00 3.70
C LYS A 97 -7.54 16.55 4.80
N ASP A 98 -8.18 17.20 5.77
CA ASP A 98 -7.53 17.61 7.01
C ASP A 98 -7.38 16.42 7.95
N TRP A 99 -6.16 15.87 8.01
CA TRP A 99 -5.80 14.78 8.90
C TRP A 99 -5.34 15.30 10.26
N ARG A 100 -5.99 14.84 11.33
CA ARG A 100 -5.56 15.10 12.70
C ARG A 100 -5.16 13.81 13.38
N ARG A 101 -4.25 13.91 14.35
CA ARG A 101 -3.98 12.78 15.25
C ARG A 101 -5.26 12.40 15.99
N LYS A 102 -5.57 11.11 16.02
CA LYS A 102 -6.68 10.55 16.78
C LYS A 102 -6.29 10.45 18.26
N GLU A 103 -7.14 10.96 19.14
CA GLU A 103 -6.99 10.85 20.59
C GLU A 103 -7.81 9.67 21.11
N TRP A 104 -7.14 8.56 21.44
CA TRP A 104 -7.75 7.28 21.83
C TRP A 104 -6.69 6.34 22.45
N ASP A 105 -7.11 5.18 22.97
CA ASP A 105 -6.25 4.21 23.66
C ASP A 105 -5.48 3.24 22.74
N GLY A 106 -5.59 3.42 21.42
CA GLY A 106 -4.92 2.60 20.43
C GLY A 106 -3.56 3.17 19.97
N PRO A 107 -2.92 2.52 18.97
CA PRO A 107 -1.70 3.06 18.38
C PRO A 107 -1.95 4.44 17.76
N MET A 108 -0.87 5.21 17.60
CA MET A 108 -0.94 6.51 16.93
C MET A 108 -1.47 6.34 15.52
N GLN A 109 -2.64 6.93 15.25
CA GLN A 109 -3.25 6.98 13.93
C GLN A 109 -3.83 8.36 13.69
N TYR A 110 -4.14 8.64 12.43
CA TYR A 110 -4.80 9.86 12.02
C TYR A 110 -6.26 9.58 11.71
N GLU A 111 -7.09 10.60 11.83
CA GLU A 111 -8.48 10.56 11.42
C GLU A 111 -8.83 11.84 10.65
N ASP A 112 -9.81 11.72 9.77
CA ASP A 112 -10.37 12.87 9.06
C ASP A 112 -11.27 13.70 9.99
N SER A 113 -11.77 14.82 9.47
CA SER A 113 -12.66 15.70 10.24
C SER A 113 -13.90 14.98 10.78
N THR A 114 -14.42 13.98 10.05
CA THR A 114 -15.60 13.19 10.44
C THR A 114 -15.30 12.05 11.42
N GLY A 115 -14.03 11.68 11.60
CA GLY A 115 -13.61 10.55 12.42
C GLY A 115 -13.91 9.17 11.81
N LYS A 116 -14.32 9.12 10.54
CA LYS A 116 -14.73 7.88 9.86
C LYS A 116 -13.62 7.26 9.04
N LEU A 117 -12.70 8.07 8.52
CA LEU A 117 -11.55 7.65 7.74
C LEU A 117 -10.29 7.73 8.59
N MET A 118 -9.23 7.07 8.13
CA MET A 118 -7.96 7.03 8.86
C MET A 118 -6.76 7.03 7.92
N MET A 119 -5.62 7.48 8.45
CA MET A 119 -4.29 7.27 7.86
C MET A 119 -3.33 6.74 8.92
N LEU A 120 -2.46 5.79 8.55
CA LEU A 120 -1.37 5.31 9.40
C LEU A 120 -0.23 6.34 9.39
N PRO A 121 0.66 6.32 10.40
CA PRO A 121 1.91 7.09 10.34
C PRO A 121 2.72 6.86 9.06
N THR A 122 2.78 5.62 8.55
CA THR A 122 3.42 5.33 7.26
C THR A 122 2.71 5.93 6.06
N ASP A 123 1.38 6.09 6.10
CA ASP A 123 0.63 6.75 5.01
C ASP A 123 0.94 8.25 5.02
N MET A 124 0.89 8.89 6.20
CA MET A 124 1.22 10.32 6.35
C MET A 124 2.67 10.62 5.94
N ALA A 125 3.59 9.68 6.17
CA ALA A 125 4.98 9.82 5.75
C ALA A 125 5.13 10.01 4.23
N LEU A 126 4.16 9.59 3.42
CA LEU A 126 4.20 9.79 1.96
C LEU A 126 4.02 11.26 1.56
N ILE A 127 3.32 12.07 2.36
CA ILE A 127 3.12 13.51 2.09
C ILE A 127 4.05 14.41 2.90
N ASP A 128 4.74 13.86 3.90
CA ASP A 128 5.80 14.52 4.65
C ASP A 128 7.15 14.45 3.91
N ASP A 129 7.43 13.33 3.21
CA ASP A 129 8.63 13.18 2.38
C ASP A 129 8.46 13.89 1.03
N PRO A 130 9.34 14.85 0.65
CA PRO A 130 9.16 15.63 -0.57
C PRO A 130 9.19 14.84 -1.88
N HIS A 131 9.84 13.68 -1.92
CA HIS A 131 9.90 12.87 -3.14
C HIS A 131 8.65 12.01 -3.28
N PHE A 132 8.25 11.31 -2.21
CA PHE A 132 6.99 10.59 -2.18
C PHE A 132 5.80 11.51 -2.45
N LYS A 133 5.79 12.70 -1.85
CA LYS A 133 4.69 13.66 -2.02
C LYS A 133 4.43 14.04 -3.48
N ARG A 134 5.50 14.13 -4.29
CA ARG A 134 5.36 14.41 -5.73
C ARG A 134 4.65 13.26 -6.45
N ILE A 135 5.04 12.02 -6.14
CA ILE A 135 4.44 10.82 -6.73
C ILE A 135 2.99 10.65 -6.25
N VAL A 136 2.71 10.90 -4.97
CA VAL A 136 1.34 10.93 -4.43
C VAL A 136 0.49 11.94 -5.20
N LYS A 137 1.03 13.13 -5.48
CA LYS A 137 0.33 14.14 -6.29
C LYS A 137 0.07 13.65 -7.71
N ASP A 138 1.07 13.04 -8.37
CA ASP A 138 0.89 12.49 -9.72
C ASP A 138 -0.29 11.50 -9.76
N TYR A 139 -0.39 10.59 -8.79
CA TYR A 139 -1.48 9.61 -8.71
C TYR A 139 -2.82 10.20 -8.28
N ALA A 140 -2.82 11.23 -7.43
CA ALA A 140 -4.04 11.96 -7.09
C ALA A 140 -4.62 12.70 -8.32
N ASP A 141 -3.76 13.26 -9.17
CA ASP A 141 -4.17 13.97 -10.37
C ASP A 141 -4.53 13.04 -11.55
N ASP A 142 -3.94 11.84 -11.60
CA ASP A 142 -4.07 10.90 -12.73
C ASP A 142 -4.26 9.44 -12.24
N GLU A 143 -5.52 8.99 -12.25
CA GLU A 143 -5.89 7.62 -11.89
C GLU A 143 -5.35 6.58 -12.88
N GLN A 144 -5.29 6.92 -14.17
CA GLN A 144 -4.81 5.99 -15.19
C GLN A 144 -3.31 5.72 -15.00
N LEU A 145 -2.53 6.77 -14.68
CA LEU A 145 -1.13 6.64 -14.32
C LEU A 145 -0.94 5.77 -13.08
N PHE A 146 -1.76 5.96 -12.04
CA PHE A 146 -1.76 5.07 -10.88
C PHE A 146 -2.03 3.61 -11.28
N PHE A 147 -3.02 3.36 -12.13
CA PHE A 147 -3.38 2.01 -12.56
C PHE A 147 -2.26 1.32 -13.35
N GLU A 148 -1.60 2.05 -14.24
CA GLU A 148 -0.46 1.56 -15.01
C GLU A 148 0.72 1.19 -14.11
N ASP A 149 1.13 2.13 -13.24
CA ASP A 149 2.26 1.94 -12.33
C ASP A 149 1.96 0.86 -11.27
N PHE A 150 0.74 0.83 -10.73
CA PHE A 150 0.31 -0.22 -9.80
C PHE A 150 0.33 -1.60 -10.46
N SER A 151 -0.18 -1.70 -11.69
CA SER A 151 -0.19 -2.97 -12.42
C SER A 151 1.22 -3.52 -12.60
N ALA A 152 2.15 -2.67 -13.04
CA ALA A 152 3.55 -3.05 -13.21
C ALA A 152 4.22 -3.44 -11.88
N ALA A 153 4.09 -2.61 -10.84
CA ALA A 153 4.71 -2.84 -9.53
C ALA A 153 4.13 -4.09 -8.83
N PHE A 154 2.82 -4.30 -8.92
CA PHE A 154 2.16 -5.46 -8.32
C PHE A 154 2.49 -6.76 -9.07
N SER A 155 2.57 -6.75 -10.40
CA SER A 155 3.09 -7.89 -11.17
C SER A 155 4.52 -8.23 -10.74
N LYS A 156 5.41 -7.23 -10.63
CA LYS A 156 6.78 -7.42 -10.14
C LYS A 156 6.80 -8.02 -8.72
N LEU A 157 5.99 -7.49 -7.80
CA LEU A 157 5.86 -8.01 -6.43
C LEU A 157 5.47 -9.49 -6.41
N MET A 158 4.47 -9.86 -7.20
CA MET A 158 3.97 -11.23 -7.24
C MET A 158 4.96 -12.20 -7.90
N GLU A 159 5.95 -11.72 -8.65
CA GLU A 159 6.95 -12.52 -9.36
C GLU A 159 8.31 -12.59 -8.66
N LEU A 160 8.48 -11.92 -7.51
CA LEU A 160 9.72 -11.97 -6.74
C LEU A 160 10.13 -13.40 -6.37
N GLY A 161 11.37 -13.76 -6.70
CA GLY A 161 11.95 -15.07 -6.40
C GLY A 161 11.48 -16.22 -7.32
N VAL A 162 10.55 -15.96 -8.25
CA VAL A 162 10.07 -16.98 -9.19
C VAL A 162 11.10 -17.22 -10.29
N LYS A 163 11.52 -18.48 -10.47
CA LYS A 163 12.41 -18.89 -11.55
C LYS A 163 11.59 -19.25 -12.78
N PHE A 164 11.40 -18.30 -13.67
CA PHE A 164 10.79 -18.59 -14.97
C PHE A 164 11.80 -19.28 -15.89
N ALA A 165 11.33 -20.27 -16.65
CA ALA A 165 12.12 -20.83 -17.74
C ALA A 165 12.47 -19.71 -18.72
N SER A 166 13.74 -19.66 -19.16
CA SER A 166 14.14 -18.80 -20.27
C SER A 166 13.37 -19.24 -21.52
N ALA A 167 12.80 -18.27 -22.24
CA ALA A 167 12.17 -18.50 -23.53
C ALA A 167 13.16 -19.04 -24.56
#